data_AF-A0A7C3PL07-F1
#
_entry.id   AF-A0A7C3PL07-F1
#
_cell.length_a   1.000
_cell.length_b   1.000
_cell.length_c   1.000
_cell.angle_alpha   90.00
_cell.angle_beta   90.00
_cell.angle_gamma   90.00
#
_symmetry.space_group_name_H-M   'P 1'
#
loop_
_entity.id
_entity.type
_entity.pdbx_description
1 polymer ?
#
loop_
_entity_poly.entity_id
_entity_poly.type
_entity_poly.pdbx_seq_one_letter_code
_entity_poly.pdbx_strand_id
1 'polypeptide(L)'
;MRTIAVINQKGGSGKTTTAINLAAVFAARSQPTLLVDVDPQSHCALGLAIPESQIDAHIGDFLVSEHRAPDLSRLLWRINKHLDLAPSTTRLAGLEAARGGLADLDAPDSRLSRLLARLAGDYAWCLIDCPPSIGLLTFNALRAADEVLIPVETGYFALRGAAKQIATIQAVSRRLNQASPFRVVATMHDSSSAVSVDVLEELRKQYAVHIAPVVIRFDPHLKEAASLGVPVIEHAPTSPGAADYAALASWISETTPAGALAVSPDRPVEVMAPESAEEDQEMPCDEEKPGETDDSGSKAAVSTASFTAPTLTATVASPRPMSRAAELAARTRRLLARSDELHRRLATDPRVARTMDDLAPDGTEHAAADNRVEPTPASARLFGVHQTSRGVLFVHPAPADVTVAIAGEHNNWSPTATVMRYNRKLGVHEAIVPLPPGRHKYRLVVNGVWMTDPYNPVWEPNPFGERDSCVTVAPRPTPRRLADGSD
;
A
#
# COMPACT_ATOMS: atom_id res chain seq x y z
N MET A 1 21.72 6.55 23.51
CA MET A 1 20.99 6.01 22.35
C MET A 1 20.09 7.08 21.75
N ARG A 2 20.17 7.35 20.45
CA ARG A 2 19.23 8.20 19.69
C ARG A 2 18.23 7.32 18.95
N THR A 3 16.94 7.52 19.18
CA THR A 3 15.85 6.62 18.78
C THR A 3 14.98 7.26 17.71
N ILE A 4 14.82 6.58 16.57
CA ILE A 4 14.03 7.05 15.43
C ILE A 4 12.89 6.06 15.16
N ALA A 5 11.64 6.51 15.23
CA ALA A 5 10.51 5.72 14.79
C ALA A 5 10.23 5.93 13.30
N VAL A 6 10.14 4.85 12.52
CA VAL A 6 9.83 4.89 11.09
C VAL A 6 8.34 4.62 10.91
N ILE A 7 7.55 5.67 10.63
CA ILE A 7 6.08 5.61 10.65
C ILE A 7 5.48 6.05 9.31
N ASN A 8 4.51 5.28 8.81
CA ASN A 8 3.67 5.60 7.68
C ASN A 8 2.45 4.66 7.61
N GLN A 9 1.24 5.22 7.54
CA GLN A 9 -0.01 4.44 7.49
C GLN A 9 -0.27 3.69 6.17
N LYS A 10 0.49 3.99 5.11
CA LYS A 10 0.37 3.33 3.81
C LYS A 10 1.23 2.07 3.80
N GLY A 11 0.61 0.94 3.48
CA GLY A 11 1.33 -0.29 3.13
C GLY A 11 2.25 -0.04 1.93
N GLY A 12 3.47 -0.56 1.98
CA GLY A 12 4.42 -0.45 0.86
C GLY A 12 5.10 0.91 0.69
N SER A 13 5.01 1.84 1.65
CA SER A 13 5.71 3.15 1.56
C SER A 13 7.24 3.11 1.75
N GLY A 14 7.79 1.92 2.03
CA GLY A 14 9.21 1.70 2.28
C GLY A 14 9.65 1.79 3.74
N LYS A 15 8.74 1.70 4.73
CA LYS A 15 9.07 1.73 6.18
C LYS A 15 10.15 0.72 6.57
N THR A 16 9.84 -0.57 6.46
CA THR A 16 10.76 -1.66 6.80
C THR A 16 12.05 -1.59 5.99
N THR A 17 11.94 -1.30 4.68
CA THR A 17 13.12 -1.13 3.83
C THR A 17 14.00 0.02 4.32
N THR A 18 13.42 1.15 4.73
CA THR A 18 14.15 2.28 5.30
C THR A 18 14.76 1.91 6.65
N ALA A 19 14.01 1.27 7.54
CA ALA A 19 14.47 0.88 8.86
C ALA A 19 15.68 -0.06 8.78
N ILE A 20 15.58 -1.14 7.99
CA ILE A 20 16.67 -2.11 7.78
C ILE A 20 17.91 -1.43 7.20
N ASN A 21 17.76 -0.72 6.07
CA ASN A 21 18.93 -0.20 5.35
C ASN A 21 19.60 0.97 6.09
N LEU A 22 18.82 1.82 6.76
CA LEU A 22 19.36 2.88 7.58
C LEU A 22 20.12 2.31 8.79
N ALA A 23 19.55 1.30 9.47
CA ALA A 23 20.22 0.61 10.57
C ALA A 23 21.52 -0.07 10.14
N ALA A 24 21.50 -0.74 8.98
CA ALA A 24 22.69 -1.35 8.40
C ALA A 24 23.78 -0.33 8.07
N VAL A 25 23.43 0.85 7.55
CA VAL A 25 24.40 1.91 7.27
C VAL A 25 25.05 2.44 8.56
N PHE A 26 24.28 2.66 9.63
CA PHE A 26 24.86 3.07 10.91
C PHE A 26 25.79 1.99 11.48
N ALA A 27 25.39 0.73 11.41
CA ALA A 27 26.21 -0.41 11.82
C ALA A 27 27.51 -0.53 10.99
N ALA A 28 27.44 -0.32 9.67
CA ALA A 28 28.61 -0.30 8.79
C ALA A 28 29.60 0.83 9.12
N ARG A 29 29.11 1.91 9.74
CA ARG A 29 29.94 3.00 10.31
C ARG A 29 30.47 2.68 11.72
N SER A 30 30.43 1.41 12.12
CA SER A 30 30.84 0.92 13.45
C SER A 30 30.07 1.56 14.61
N GLN A 31 28.86 2.06 14.35
CA GLN A 31 27.99 2.61 15.39
C GLN A 31 27.05 1.50 15.88
N PRO A 32 27.11 1.11 17.17
CA PRO A 32 26.21 0.09 17.72
C PRO A 32 24.75 0.51 17.50
N THR A 33 24.01 -0.33 16.76
CA THR A 33 22.68 -0.02 16.28
C THR A 33 21.71 -1.13 16.64
N LEU A 34 20.57 -0.75 17.22
CA LEU A 34 19.45 -1.63 17.48
C LEU A 34 18.35 -1.36 16.45
N LEU A 35 17.86 -2.41 15.80
CA LEU A 35 16.63 -2.38 15.02
C LEU A 35 15.53 -3.06 15.85
N VAL A 36 14.40 -2.40 16.04
CA VAL A 36 13.25 -2.93 16.76
C VAL A 36 12.09 -3.04 15.78
N ASP A 37 11.58 -4.25 15.59
CA ASP A 37 10.37 -4.48 14.81
C ASP A 37 9.17 -4.47 15.76
N VAL A 38 8.24 -3.53 15.57
CA VAL A 38 6.95 -3.51 16.27
C VAL A 38 5.77 -3.69 15.31
N ASP A 39 6.02 -4.08 14.06
CA ASP A 39 4.97 -4.46 13.11
C ASP A 39 4.65 -5.96 13.29
N PRO A 40 3.40 -6.34 13.62
CA PRO A 40 3.03 -7.76 13.71
C PRO A 40 3.30 -8.59 12.45
N GLN A 41 3.51 -7.97 11.29
CA GLN A 41 3.88 -8.69 10.06
C GLN A 41 5.33 -9.20 10.04
N SER A 42 6.17 -8.80 10.99
CA SER A 42 7.56 -9.29 11.14
C SER A 42 8.43 -9.13 9.88
N HIS A 43 8.21 -8.04 9.13
CA HIS A 43 8.92 -7.83 7.88
C HIS A 43 10.42 -7.54 8.10
N CYS A 44 10.87 -7.10 9.28
CA CYS A 44 12.30 -6.96 9.54
C CYS A 44 12.99 -8.31 9.63
N ALA A 45 12.40 -9.28 10.33
CA ALA A 45 12.96 -10.63 10.44
C ALA A 45 13.05 -11.28 9.05
N LEU A 46 11.96 -11.21 8.27
CA LEU A 46 11.94 -11.71 6.90
C LEU A 46 13.00 -11.03 6.01
N GLY A 47 13.08 -9.70 6.07
CA GLY A 47 14.04 -8.90 5.28
C GLY A 47 15.51 -9.08 5.69
N LEU A 48 15.77 -9.79 6.80
CA LEU A 48 17.10 -10.14 7.31
C LEU A 48 17.33 -11.66 7.37
N ALA A 49 16.51 -12.44 6.65
CA ALA A 49 16.58 -13.91 6.59
C ALA A 49 16.53 -14.62 7.96
N ILE A 50 15.86 -14.03 8.96
CA ILE A 50 15.60 -14.69 10.25
C ILE A 50 14.31 -15.51 10.13
N PRO A 51 14.36 -16.85 10.30
CA PRO A 51 13.17 -17.67 10.23
C PRO A 51 12.26 -17.41 11.45
N GLU A 52 11.00 -17.03 11.21
CA GLU A 52 10.03 -16.76 12.29
C GLU A 52 9.89 -17.95 13.26
N SER A 53 10.03 -19.18 12.76
CA SER A 53 9.98 -20.40 13.58
C SER A 53 11.13 -20.56 14.58
N GLN A 54 12.22 -19.80 14.44
CA GLN A 54 13.35 -19.80 15.35
C GLN A 54 13.26 -18.66 16.38
N ILE A 55 12.31 -17.74 16.23
CA ILE A 55 12.12 -16.62 17.15
C ILE A 55 11.42 -17.10 18.42
N ASP A 56 12.22 -17.57 19.38
CA ASP A 56 11.74 -18.08 20.67
C ASP A 56 11.16 -16.99 21.58
N ALA A 57 11.69 -15.76 21.46
CA ALA A 57 11.22 -14.60 22.19
C ALA A 57 11.12 -13.40 21.23
N HIS A 58 10.00 -12.69 21.29
CA HIS A 58 9.73 -11.54 20.43
C HIS A 58 9.39 -10.31 21.25
N ILE A 59 9.39 -9.14 20.62
CA ILE A 59 9.19 -7.85 21.31
C ILE A 59 7.94 -7.83 22.19
N GLY A 60 6.88 -8.51 21.76
CA GLY A 60 5.60 -8.59 22.46
C GLY A 60 5.71 -9.20 23.85
N ASP A 61 6.49 -10.27 24.02
CA ASP A 61 6.71 -10.92 25.32
C ASP A 61 7.29 -9.93 26.34
N PHE A 62 8.15 -9.02 25.88
CA PHE A 62 8.77 -7.99 26.71
C PHE A 62 7.85 -6.81 26.97
N LEU A 63 7.01 -6.42 26.00
CA LEU A 63 6.04 -5.35 26.18
C LEU A 63 5.02 -5.70 27.26
N VAL A 64 4.58 -6.96 27.35
CA VAL A 64 3.59 -7.39 28.35
C VAL A 64 4.17 -7.78 29.72
N SER A 65 5.49 -7.79 29.88
CA SER A 65 6.16 -8.25 31.11
C SER A 65 6.17 -7.20 32.23
N GLU A 66 5.55 -7.48 33.39
CA GLU A 66 5.45 -6.51 34.49
C GLU A 66 6.56 -6.59 35.55
N HIS A 67 6.92 -7.79 36.02
CA HIS A 67 7.68 -7.97 37.27
C HIS A 67 9.08 -8.57 37.10
N ARG A 68 9.25 -9.47 36.11
CA ARG A 68 10.54 -10.07 35.76
C ARG A 68 10.60 -10.17 34.25
N ALA A 69 11.12 -9.12 33.61
CA ALA A 69 11.32 -9.18 32.18
C ALA A 69 12.20 -10.39 31.83
N PRO A 70 11.93 -11.08 30.71
CA PRO A 70 12.78 -12.16 30.23
C PRO A 70 14.21 -11.65 30.07
N ASP A 71 15.15 -12.58 30.01
CA ASP A 71 16.53 -12.25 29.70
C ASP A 71 16.58 -11.53 28.34
N LEU A 72 17.09 -10.29 28.33
CA LEU A 72 17.20 -9.45 27.14
C LEU A 72 18.07 -10.13 26.07
N SER A 73 19.02 -10.98 26.48
CA SER A 73 19.85 -11.74 25.54
C SER A 73 19.03 -12.67 24.63
N ARG A 74 17.83 -13.09 25.08
CA ARG A 74 16.92 -13.95 24.30
C ARG A 74 16.11 -13.19 23.26
N LEU A 75 15.96 -11.87 23.42
CA LEU A 75 15.26 -11.01 22.45
C LEU A 75 16.14 -10.68 21.25
N LEU A 76 17.44 -10.47 21.50
CA LEU A 76 18.32 -9.81 20.56
C LEU A 76 18.96 -10.81 19.59
N TRP A 77 18.66 -10.63 18.31
CA TRP A 77 19.27 -11.34 17.20
C TRP A 77 20.45 -10.56 16.66
N ARG A 78 21.65 -11.13 16.75
CA ARG A 78 22.86 -10.52 16.19
C ARG A 78 22.87 -10.68 14.67
N ILE A 79 22.63 -9.59 13.95
CA ILE A 79 22.68 -9.57 12.48
C ILE A 79 24.12 -9.48 12.00
N ASN A 80 24.87 -8.53 12.57
CA ASN A 80 26.30 -8.37 12.36
C ASN A 80 26.95 -7.75 13.59
N LYS A 81 28.27 -7.49 13.57
CA LYS A 81 29.04 -7.00 14.72
C LYS A 81 28.41 -5.77 15.42
N HIS A 82 27.77 -4.88 14.66
CA HIS A 82 27.25 -3.60 15.14
C HIS A 82 25.73 -3.44 14.96
N LEU A 83 25.02 -4.49 14.52
CA LEU A 83 23.58 -4.48 14.31
C LEU A 83 22.92 -5.66 15.03
N ASP A 84 22.03 -5.33 15.96
CA ASP A 84 21.12 -6.29 16.59
C ASP A 84 19.67 -6.00 16.16
N LEU A 85 18.85 -7.05 16.07
CA LEU A 85 17.42 -6.98 15.83
C LEU A 85 16.66 -7.47 17.07
N ALA A 86 15.68 -6.69 17.53
CA ALA A 86 14.61 -7.14 18.41
C ALA A 86 13.36 -7.41 17.55
N PRO A 87 13.08 -8.67 17.17
CA PRO A 87 12.06 -8.97 16.19
C PRO A 87 10.65 -8.99 16.81
N SER A 88 9.65 -8.81 15.94
CA SER A 88 8.25 -9.10 16.22
C SER A 88 7.86 -10.45 15.61
N THR A 89 6.63 -10.91 15.90
CA THR A 89 5.99 -12.05 15.24
C THR A 89 4.51 -11.74 15.06
N THR A 90 3.81 -12.56 14.30
CA THR A 90 2.35 -12.47 14.13
C THR A 90 1.57 -12.50 15.45
N ARG A 91 2.13 -13.10 16.51
CA ARG A 91 1.55 -13.08 17.86
C ARG A 91 1.39 -11.68 18.45
N LEU A 92 2.18 -10.70 18.00
CA LEU A 92 2.11 -9.31 18.47
C LEU A 92 0.74 -8.68 18.17
N ALA A 93 0.08 -9.03 17.06
CA ALA A 93 -1.26 -8.54 16.74
C ALA A 93 -2.30 -8.97 17.80
N GLY A 94 -2.16 -10.21 18.30
CA GLY A 94 -3.01 -10.73 19.36
C GLY A 94 -2.83 -9.97 20.67
N LEU A 95 -1.62 -9.47 20.96
CA LEU A 95 -1.32 -8.69 22.16
C LEU A 95 -1.83 -7.24 22.07
N GLU A 96 -1.78 -6.62 20.88
CA GLU A 96 -2.30 -5.26 20.66
C GLU A 96 -3.83 -5.18 20.71
N ALA A 97 -4.52 -6.28 20.38
CA ALA A 97 -5.98 -6.32 20.39
C ALA A 97 -6.57 -5.87 21.74
N ALA A 98 -7.81 -5.38 21.74
CA ALA A 98 -8.45 -4.80 22.92
C ALA A 98 -8.52 -5.75 24.14
N ARG A 99 -8.44 -7.07 23.93
CA ARG A 99 -8.39 -8.12 24.98
C ARG A 99 -7.05 -8.89 24.99
N GLY A 100 -6.03 -8.34 24.33
CA GLY A 100 -4.73 -8.95 24.12
C GLY A 100 -3.77 -8.84 25.30
N GLY A 101 -4.20 -8.21 26.38
CA GLY A 101 -3.42 -8.02 27.59
C GLY A 101 -2.46 -6.83 27.56
N LEU A 102 -2.10 -6.25 26.40
CA LEU A 102 -1.26 -5.04 26.38
C LEU A 102 -2.01 -3.80 26.86
N ALA A 103 -3.30 -3.66 26.50
CA ALA A 103 -4.12 -2.51 26.85
C ALA A 103 -4.49 -2.43 28.34
N ASP A 104 -4.47 -3.58 29.04
CA ASP A 104 -4.86 -3.71 30.45
C ASP A 104 -3.70 -3.38 31.42
N LEU A 105 -2.49 -3.17 30.90
CA LEU A 105 -1.29 -2.94 31.70
C LEU A 105 -1.14 -1.48 32.13
N ASP A 106 -0.35 -1.27 33.18
CA ASP A 106 0.04 0.06 33.63
C ASP A 106 0.92 0.82 32.61
N ALA A 107 0.43 2.00 32.23
CA ALA A 107 0.94 2.86 31.16
C ALA A 107 1.27 2.06 29.88
N PRO A 108 0.22 1.55 29.20
CA PRO A 108 0.37 0.58 28.13
C PRO A 108 0.99 1.19 26.87
N ASP A 109 0.99 2.53 26.76
CA ASP A 109 1.64 3.32 25.71
C ASP A 109 3.13 3.56 25.96
N SER A 110 3.65 3.27 27.16
CA SER A 110 5.05 3.56 27.55
C SER A 110 5.88 2.29 27.81
N ARG A 111 5.42 1.13 27.33
CA ARG A 111 6.06 -0.17 27.59
C ARG A 111 7.37 -0.29 26.81
N LEU A 112 7.38 0.13 25.54
CA LEU A 112 8.58 0.09 24.71
C LEU A 112 9.66 1.06 25.22
N SER A 113 9.29 2.27 25.66
CA SER A 113 10.27 3.23 26.19
C SER A 113 10.97 2.71 27.44
N ARG A 114 10.25 2.03 28.35
CA ARG A 114 10.84 1.34 29.51
C ARG A 114 11.79 0.22 29.10
N LEU A 115 11.45 -0.56 28.08
CA LEU A 115 12.32 -1.61 27.55
C LEU A 115 13.61 -1.01 26.96
N LEU A 116 13.48 0.00 26.10
CA LEU A 116 14.61 0.67 25.47
C LEU A 116 15.52 1.39 26.47
N ALA A 117 14.97 1.92 27.57
CA ALA A 117 15.77 2.50 28.64
C ALA A 117 16.77 1.50 29.25
N ARG A 118 16.45 0.19 29.25
CA ARG A 118 17.35 -0.86 29.74
C ARG A 118 18.46 -1.23 28.75
N LEU A 119 18.27 -0.94 27.46
CA LEU A 119 19.22 -1.19 26.37
C LEU A 119 20.02 0.07 25.98
N ALA A 120 19.66 1.24 26.51
CA ALA A 120 20.18 2.53 26.06
C ALA A 120 21.71 2.69 26.22
N GLY A 121 22.34 1.91 27.10
CA GLY A 121 23.80 1.91 27.32
C GLY A 121 24.60 1.18 26.25
N ASP A 122 23.98 0.24 25.53
CA ASP A 122 24.67 -0.66 24.59
C ASP A 122 24.64 -0.15 23.13
N TYR A 123 23.74 0.79 22.84
CA TYR A 123 23.47 1.26 21.49
C TYR A 123 23.61 2.78 21.33
N ALA A 124 24.25 3.19 20.24
CA ALA A 124 24.29 4.57 19.79
C ALA A 124 22.96 4.95 19.10
N TRP A 125 22.44 4.06 18.26
CA TRP A 125 21.22 4.27 17.48
C TRP A 125 20.16 3.20 17.75
N CYS A 126 18.89 3.60 17.72
CA CYS A 126 17.75 2.69 17.71
C CYS A 126 16.79 3.09 16.59
N LEU A 127 16.44 2.16 15.72
CA LEU A 127 15.41 2.33 14.68
C LEU A 127 14.21 1.47 15.06
N ILE A 128 13.00 2.05 15.04
CA ILE A 128 11.77 1.32 15.32
C ILE A 128 10.95 1.22 14.04
N ASP A 129 10.79 0.02 13.48
CA ASP A 129 9.89 -0.23 12.34
C ASP A 129 8.46 -0.39 12.84
N CYS A 130 7.57 0.51 12.39
CA CYS A 130 6.22 0.61 12.93
C CYS A 130 5.17 -0.01 11.98
N PRO A 131 4.06 -0.54 12.53
CA PRO A 131 2.96 -1.04 11.71
C PRO A 131 2.30 0.08 10.90
N PRO A 132 1.57 -0.27 9.81
CA PRO A 132 0.79 0.70 9.05
C PRO A 132 -0.49 1.16 9.78
N SER A 133 -0.92 0.48 10.84
CA SER A 133 -2.02 0.93 11.68
C SER A 133 -1.57 2.03 12.64
N ILE A 134 -2.51 2.83 13.13
CA ILE A 134 -2.30 3.67 14.32
C ILE A 134 -3.03 3.01 15.47
N GLY A 135 -2.24 2.44 16.37
CA GLY A 135 -2.71 1.75 17.55
C GLY A 135 -1.74 1.90 18.71
N LEU A 136 -1.86 1.00 19.67
CA LEU A 136 -1.07 1.00 20.89
C LEU A 136 0.42 0.76 20.60
N LEU A 137 0.74 -0.03 19.57
CA LEU A 137 2.13 -0.26 19.15
C LEU A 137 2.77 1.01 18.58
N THR A 138 2.02 1.78 17.77
CA THR A 138 2.46 3.09 17.26
C THR A 138 2.65 4.09 18.40
N PHE A 139 1.78 4.07 19.43
CA PHE A 139 1.93 4.94 20.60
C PHE A 139 3.20 4.60 21.38
N ASN A 140 3.49 3.32 21.56
CA ASN A 140 4.73 2.84 22.15
C ASN A 140 5.97 3.31 21.39
N ALA A 141 5.94 3.22 20.06
CA ALA A 141 7.02 3.73 19.22
C ALA A 141 7.20 5.24 19.36
N LEU A 142 6.11 6.01 19.34
CA LEU A 142 6.15 7.48 19.48
C LEU A 142 6.63 7.94 20.86
N ARG A 143 6.25 7.23 21.93
CA ARG A 143 6.73 7.49 23.29
C ARG A 143 8.23 7.22 23.43
N ALA A 144 8.70 6.16 22.77
CA ALA A 144 10.08 5.72 22.87
C ALA A 144 11.05 6.49 21.95
N ALA A 145 10.55 7.15 20.91
CA ALA A 145 11.37 7.83 19.92
C ALA A 145 11.71 9.28 20.28
N ASP A 146 12.95 9.67 19.97
CA ASP A 146 13.42 11.05 20.02
C ASP A 146 12.96 11.84 18.79
N GLU A 147 12.82 11.16 17.65
CA GLU A 147 12.31 11.74 16.40
C GLU A 147 11.58 10.70 15.54
N VAL A 148 10.76 11.18 14.61
CA VAL A 148 9.98 10.36 13.69
C VAL A 148 10.49 10.56 12.27
N LEU A 149 10.77 9.46 11.56
CA LEU A 149 11.04 9.45 10.14
C LEU A 149 9.80 8.96 9.39
N ILE A 150 9.34 9.72 8.40
CA ILE A 150 8.14 9.44 7.62
C ILE A 150 8.55 9.20 6.16
N PRO A 151 8.71 7.94 5.72
CA PRO A 151 9.03 7.61 4.35
C PRO A 151 7.81 7.79 3.47
N VAL A 152 7.82 8.70 2.51
CA VAL A 152 6.70 9.00 1.60
C VAL A 152 7.09 8.61 0.18
N GLU A 153 6.45 7.57 -0.34
CA GLU A 153 6.59 7.18 -1.75
C GLU A 153 6.25 8.37 -2.66
N THR A 154 7.02 8.67 -3.71
CA THR A 154 6.63 9.73 -4.69
C THR A 154 5.67 9.23 -5.77
N GLY A 155 4.71 8.41 -5.36
CA GLY A 155 3.66 7.88 -6.20
C GLY A 155 2.45 8.82 -6.26
N TYR A 156 1.49 8.47 -7.10
CA TYR A 156 0.30 9.30 -7.36
C TYR A 156 -0.57 9.62 -6.12
N PHE A 157 -0.69 8.68 -5.19
CA PHE A 157 -1.48 8.84 -3.95
C PHE A 157 -0.67 9.45 -2.79
N ALA A 158 0.57 9.86 -3.03
CA ALA A 158 1.52 10.21 -1.99
C ALA A 158 1.18 11.47 -1.20
N LEU A 159 0.84 12.56 -1.89
CA LEU A 159 0.67 13.88 -1.27
C LEU A 159 -0.46 13.88 -0.25
N ARG A 160 -1.62 13.32 -0.64
CA ARG A 160 -2.78 13.21 0.25
C ARG A 160 -2.52 12.25 1.42
N GLY A 161 -1.81 11.15 1.15
CA GLY A 161 -1.39 10.20 2.19
C GLY A 161 -0.47 10.84 3.23
N ALA A 162 0.58 11.53 2.77
CA ALA A 162 1.56 12.19 3.62
C ALA A 162 0.93 13.27 4.52
N ALA A 163 0.07 14.13 3.95
CA ALA A 163 -0.59 15.18 4.72
C ALA A 163 -1.50 14.62 5.82
N LYS A 164 -2.32 13.60 5.50
CA LYS A 164 -3.17 12.93 6.51
C LYS A 164 -2.33 12.27 7.60
N GLN A 165 -1.21 11.65 7.24
CA GLN A 165 -0.33 10.96 8.17
C GLN A 165 0.35 11.90 9.15
N ILE A 166 0.94 12.99 8.66
CA ILE A 166 1.58 14.00 9.50
C ILE A 166 0.56 14.61 10.47
N ALA A 167 -0.62 14.96 9.98
CA ALA A 167 -1.70 15.44 10.84
C ALA A 167 -2.09 14.42 11.93
N THR A 168 -2.10 13.12 11.60
CA THR A 168 -2.42 12.07 12.57
C THR A 168 -1.30 11.88 13.59
N ILE A 169 -0.03 11.82 13.15
CA ILE A 169 1.13 11.74 14.05
C ILE A 169 1.12 12.94 15.01
N GLN A 170 0.88 14.15 14.51
CA GLN A 170 0.78 15.35 15.34
C GLN A 170 -0.41 15.32 16.31
N ALA A 171 -1.56 14.77 15.90
CA ALA A 171 -2.69 14.58 16.79
C ALA A 171 -2.36 13.58 17.91
N VAL A 172 -1.68 12.48 17.59
CA VAL A 172 -1.24 11.48 18.55
C VAL A 172 -0.17 12.04 19.48
N SER A 173 0.87 12.69 18.97
CA SER A 173 1.91 13.35 19.76
C SER A 173 1.32 14.37 20.75
N ARG A 174 0.30 15.14 20.33
CA ARG A 174 -0.46 16.02 21.23
C ARG A 174 -1.19 15.25 22.33
N ARG A 175 -1.88 14.15 21.99
CA ARG A 175 -2.56 13.29 22.98
C ARG A 175 -1.58 12.70 24.00
N LEU A 176 -0.37 12.37 23.57
CA LEU A 176 0.69 11.84 24.43
C LEU A 176 1.40 12.95 25.24
N ASN A 177 1.08 14.23 25.05
CA ASN A 177 1.79 15.37 25.63
C ASN A 177 3.31 15.30 25.38
N GLN A 178 3.70 14.84 24.19
CA GLN A 178 5.11 14.67 23.81
C GLN A 178 5.33 15.32 22.45
N ALA A 179 6.28 16.25 22.38
CA ALA A 179 6.74 16.75 21.10
C ALA A 179 7.51 15.63 20.39
N SER A 180 7.07 15.27 19.18
CA SER A 180 7.78 14.33 18.32
C SER A 180 8.28 15.10 17.11
N PRO A 181 9.54 15.60 17.13
CA PRO A 181 10.17 16.15 15.94
C PRO A 181 10.08 15.12 14.82
N PHE A 182 9.80 15.56 13.59
CA PHE A 182 9.64 14.64 12.48
C PHE A 182 10.38 15.11 11.24
N ARG A 183 10.75 14.13 10.42
CA ARG A 183 11.41 14.28 9.13
C ARG A 183 10.63 13.49 8.08
N VAL A 184 10.49 14.06 6.90
CA VAL A 184 9.91 13.41 5.73
C VAL A 184 11.05 12.96 4.83
N VAL A 185 11.02 11.72 4.35
CA VAL A 185 11.97 11.24 3.32
C VAL A 185 11.17 10.77 2.12
N ALA A 186 11.47 11.31 0.94
CA ALA A 186 10.85 10.86 -0.29
C ALA A 186 11.46 9.51 -0.70
N THR A 187 10.62 8.51 -0.95
CA THR A 187 11.04 7.15 -1.30
C THR A 187 10.49 6.70 -2.66
N MET A 188 11.12 5.64 -3.22
CA MET A 188 10.77 5.05 -4.52
C MET A 188 10.69 6.08 -5.66
N HIS A 189 11.56 7.10 -5.60
CA HIS A 189 11.52 8.18 -6.56
C HIS A 189 12.01 7.76 -7.93
N ASP A 190 11.18 8.04 -8.94
CA ASP A 190 11.47 7.81 -10.34
C ASP A 190 11.57 9.16 -11.05
N SER A 191 12.78 9.59 -11.38
CA SER A 191 13.02 10.87 -12.05
C SER A 191 12.53 10.90 -13.50
N SER A 192 12.20 9.74 -14.09
CA SER A 192 11.62 9.65 -15.44
C SER A 192 10.10 9.84 -15.44
N SER A 193 9.46 9.77 -14.27
CA SER A 193 8.02 10.00 -14.10
C SER A 193 7.75 11.46 -13.76
N ALA A 194 7.00 12.15 -14.60
CA ALA A 194 6.58 13.53 -14.35
C ALA A 194 5.77 13.66 -13.04
N VAL A 195 4.86 12.71 -12.79
CA VAL A 195 4.08 12.65 -11.54
C VAL A 195 5.00 12.57 -10.32
N SER A 196 6.01 11.71 -10.37
CA SER A 196 6.98 11.54 -9.28
C SER A 196 7.80 12.81 -9.01
N VAL A 197 8.17 13.54 -10.07
CA VAL A 197 8.85 14.84 -9.96
C VAL A 197 7.93 15.90 -9.36
N ASP A 198 6.70 16.03 -9.87
CA ASP A 198 5.74 17.03 -9.39
C ASP A 198 5.37 16.78 -7.91
N VAL A 199 5.19 15.51 -7.52
CA VAL A 199 4.97 15.11 -6.13
C VAL A 199 6.15 15.49 -5.24
N LEU A 200 7.38 15.23 -5.66
CA LEU A 200 8.56 15.60 -4.88
C LEU A 200 8.68 17.12 -4.71
N GLU A 201 8.41 17.89 -5.76
CA GLU A 201 8.40 19.36 -5.70
C GLU A 201 7.37 19.87 -4.70
N GLU A 202 6.17 19.30 -4.70
CA GLU A 202 5.10 19.70 -3.77
C GLU A 202 5.41 19.29 -2.32
N LEU A 203 5.95 18.08 -2.10
CA LEU A 203 6.45 17.67 -0.79
C LEU A 203 7.51 18.65 -0.25
N ARG A 204 8.42 19.10 -1.12
CA ARG A 204 9.46 20.09 -0.75
C ARG A 204 8.88 21.44 -0.38
N LYS A 205 7.87 21.93 -1.12
CA LYS A 205 7.19 23.19 -0.78
C LYS A 205 6.45 23.10 0.54
N GLN A 206 5.70 22.02 0.74
CA GLN A 206 4.82 21.86 1.90
C GLN A 206 5.60 21.62 3.19
N TYR A 207 6.65 20.79 3.15
CA TYR A 207 7.36 20.36 4.35
C TYR A 207 8.70 21.08 4.58
N ALA A 208 9.24 21.78 3.57
CA ALA A 208 10.41 22.66 3.67
C ALA A 208 11.53 22.12 4.58
N VAL A 209 11.66 22.66 5.80
CA VAL A 209 12.70 22.29 6.78
C VAL A 209 12.57 20.86 7.33
N HIS A 210 11.41 20.23 7.18
CA HIS A 210 11.13 18.87 7.63
C HIS A 210 11.45 17.81 6.58
N ILE A 211 11.62 18.16 5.30
CA ILE A 211 11.93 17.15 4.27
C ILE A 211 13.44 16.95 4.13
N ALA A 212 13.86 15.69 4.04
CA ALA A 212 15.24 15.35 3.73
C ALA A 212 15.60 15.90 2.33
N PRO A 213 16.78 16.53 2.18
CA PRO A 213 17.26 16.91 0.84
C PRO A 213 17.56 15.68 -0.02
N VAL A 214 17.93 14.57 0.64
CA VAL A 214 18.18 13.26 0.04
C VAL A 214 16.86 12.59 -0.31
N VAL A 215 16.82 11.95 -1.48
CA VAL A 215 15.68 11.20 -1.98
C VAL A 215 16.12 9.76 -2.21
N ILE A 216 15.31 8.80 -1.75
CA ILE A 216 15.56 7.38 -2.01
C ILE A 216 14.95 7.02 -3.37
N ARG A 217 15.80 6.76 -4.37
CA ARG A 217 15.38 6.42 -5.72
C ARG A 217 14.74 5.04 -5.79
N PHE A 218 13.91 4.82 -6.81
CA PHE A 218 13.49 3.48 -7.17
C PHE A 218 14.71 2.69 -7.64
N ASP A 219 15.08 1.66 -6.88
CA ASP A 219 16.21 0.77 -7.18
C ASP A 219 15.76 -0.70 -7.04
N PRO A 220 15.78 -1.51 -8.12
CA PRO A 220 15.46 -2.94 -8.05
C PRO A 220 16.30 -3.71 -7.02
N HIS A 221 17.56 -3.30 -6.81
CA HIS A 221 18.47 -3.96 -5.87
C HIS A 221 17.96 -3.92 -4.42
N LEU A 222 17.12 -2.94 -4.05
CA LEU A 222 16.49 -2.90 -2.72
C LEU A 222 15.53 -4.08 -2.51
N LYS A 223 14.78 -4.47 -3.56
CA LYS A 223 13.87 -5.62 -3.51
C LYS A 223 14.63 -6.94 -3.56
N GLU A 224 15.68 -7.00 -4.39
CA GLU A 224 16.55 -8.17 -4.49
C GLU A 224 17.27 -8.43 -3.17
N ALA A 225 17.86 -7.40 -2.55
CA ALA A 225 18.50 -7.48 -1.23
C ALA A 225 17.52 -7.99 -0.15
N ALA A 226 16.31 -7.43 -0.09
CA ALA A 226 15.26 -7.90 0.82
C ALA A 226 14.87 -9.38 0.57
N SER A 227 14.82 -9.82 -0.69
CA SER A 227 14.51 -11.22 -1.03
C SER A 227 15.63 -12.21 -0.66
N LEU A 228 16.86 -11.71 -0.58
CA LEU A 228 18.04 -12.46 -0.14
C LEU A 228 18.26 -12.34 1.39
N GLY A 229 17.44 -11.54 2.08
CA GLY A 229 17.54 -11.33 3.52
C GLY A 229 18.81 -10.59 3.95
N VAL A 230 19.31 -9.67 3.12
CA VAL A 230 20.50 -8.87 3.41
C VAL A 230 20.23 -7.39 3.14
N PRO A 231 20.88 -6.46 3.86
CA PRO A 231 20.81 -5.04 3.53
C PRO A 231 21.39 -4.74 2.14
N VAL A 232 20.91 -3.66 1.50
CA VAL A 232 21.36 -3.26 0.15
C VAL A 232 22.84 -2.92 0.10
N ILE A 233 23.39 -2.39 1.20
CA ILE A 233 24.82 -2.06 1.29
C ILE A 233 25.71 -3.30 1.31
N GLU A 234 25.16 -4.46 1.67
CA GLU A 234 25.86 -5.75 1.62
C GLU A 234 25.64 -6.43 0.26
N HIS A 235 24.41 -6.39 -0.25
CA HIS A 235 24.04 -6.99 -1.53
C HIS A 235 24.63 -6.26 -2.76
N ALA A 236 24.48 -4.93 -2.79
CA ALA A 236 24.81 -4.08 -3.93
C ALA A 236 25.38 -2.72 -3.45
N PRO A 237 26.61 -2.71 -2.89
CA PRO A 237 27.21 -1.53 -2.25
C PRO A 237 27.37 -0.30 -3.17
N THR A 238 27.48 -0.53 -4.48
CA THR A 238 27.63 0.53 -5.48
C THR A 238 26.30 0.95 -6.11
N SER A 239 25.16 0.42 -5.63
CA SER A 239 23.85 0.71 -6.22
C SER A 239 23.38 2.13 -5.86
N PRO A 240 22.48 2.71 -6.67
CA PRO A 240 21.79 3.95 -6.35
C PRO A 240 21.16 3.95 -4.94
N GLY A 241 20.45 2.87 -4.57
CA GLY A 241 19.79 2.73 -3.28
C GLY A 241 20.77 2.68 -2.10
N ALA A 242 21.91 1.99 -2.25
CA ALA A 242 22.96 1.98 -1.24
C ALA A 242 23.54 3.38 -1.00
N ALA A 243 23.82 4.11 -2.08
CA ALA A 243 24.30 5.49 -2.00
C ALA A 243 23.25 6.44 -1.37
N ASP A 244 21.97 6.27 -1.71
CA ASP A 244 20.88 7.10 -1.19
C ASP A 244 20.69 6.91 0.33
N TYR A 245 20.73 5.67 0.82
CA TYR A 245 20.67 5.40 2.27
C TYR A 245 21.93 5.85 3.01
N ALA A 246 23.11 5.75 2.40
CA ALA A 246 24.34 6.31 2.95
C ALA A 246 24.25 7.84 3.12
N ALA A 247 23.73 8.53 2.10
CA ALA A 247 23.50 9.97 2.16
C ALA A 247 22.43 10.34 3.20
N LEU A 248 21.33 9.58 3.29
CA LEU A 248 20.29 9.80 4.29
C LEU A 248 20.85 9.65 5.71
N ALA A 249 21.65 8.61 5.97
CA ALA A 249 22.27 8.38 7.27
C ALA A 249 23.21 9.52 7.67
N SER A 250 24.04 10.03 6.74
CA SER A 250 24.91 11.19 7.00
C SER A 250 24.09 12.42 7.37
N TRP A 251 23.05 12.72 6.60
CA TRP A 251 22.18 13.85 6.88
C TRP A 251 21.51 13.74 8.26
N ILE A 252 21.00 12.55 8.63
CA ILE A 252 20.39 12.32 9.96
C ILE A 252 21.41 12.53 11.09
N SER A 253 22.64 12.04 10.94
CA SER A 253 23.71 12.19 11.93
C SER A 253 24.16 13.64 12.10
N GLU A 254 24.21 14.42 11.02
CA GLU A 254 24.75 15.78 10.99
C GLU A 254 23.74 16.86 11.36
N THR A 255 22.44 16.55 11.32
CA THR A 255 21.38 17.53 11.54
C THR A 255 20.52 17.19 12.75
N THR A 256 20.06 18.22 13.45
CA THR A 256 19.04 18.11 14.50
C THR A 256 17.66 18.27 13.85
N PRO A 257 16.66 17.43 14.19
CA PRO A 257 15.33 17.57 13.59
C PRO A 257 14.71 18.93 13.97
N ALA A 258 14.05 19.56 13.01
CA ALA A 258 13.27 20.77 13.26
C ALA A 258 12.11 20.43 14.22
N GLY A 259 11.81 21.34 15.16
CA GLY A 259 10.70 21.20 16.11
C GLY A 259 9.35 21.03 15.41
N ALA A 260 8.36 20.41 16.05
CA ALA A 260 7.08 20.06 15.43
C ALA A 260 6.45 21.23 14.65
N LEU A 261 5.99 20.98 13.40
CA LEU A 261 5.25 21.97 12.61
C LEU A 261 4.09 22.55 13.45
N ALA A 262 4.02 23.87 13.53
CA ALA A 262 2.84 24.56 14.03
C ALA A 262 1.66 24.25 13.09
N VAL A 263 0.76 23.37 13.53
CA VAL A 263 -0.49 23.10 12.81
C VAL A 263 -1.40 24.29 13.09
N SER A 264 -1.82 25.01 12.03
CA SER A 264 -2.88 26.01 12.17
C SER A 264 -4.11 25.37 12.85
N PRO A 265 -4.67 25.97 13.90
CA PRO A 265 -5.82 25.43 14.60
C PRO A 265 -7.07 25.69 13.77
N ASP A 266 -7.31 24.89 12.73
CA ASP A 266 -8.66 24.76 12.16
C ASP A 266 -8.82 23.53 11.26
N ARG A 267 -9.14 22.42 11.92
CA ARG A 267 -10.23 21.50 11.58
C ARG A 267 -10.16 20.32 12.55
N PRO A 268 -11.29 19.86 13.12
CA PRO A 268 -11.30 18.62 13.86
C PRO A 268 -10.84 17.50 12.92
N VAL A 269 -9.74 16.83 13.28
CA VAL A 269 -9.46 15.51 12.73
C VAL A 269 -10.49 14.61 13.39
N GLU A 270 -11.53 14.20 12.66
CA GLU A 270 -12.35 13.08 13.06
C GLU A 270 -11.43 11.87 13.20
N VAL A 271 -11.08 11.57 14.45
CA VAL A 271 -10.55 10.27 14.82
C VAL A 271 -11.72 9.32 14.60
N MET A 272 -11.71 8.62 13.48
CA MET A 272 -12.65 7.52 13.27
C MET A 272 -12.47 6.55 14.44
N ALA A 273 -13.52 6.42 15.25
CA ALA A 273 -13.65 5.31 16.17
C ALA A 273 -13.51 4.01 15.36
N PRO A 274 -12.94 2.94 15.93
CA PRO A 274 -13.03 1.63 15.28
C PRO A 274 -14.52 1.36 15.04
N GLU A 275 -14.89 1.08 13.79
CA GLU A 275 -16.20 0.51 13.49
C GLU A 275 -16.37 -0.69 14.41
N SER A 276 -17.32 -0.58 15.33
CA SER A 276 -17.80 -1.70 16.12
C SER A 276 -18.15 -2.80 15.15
N ALA A 277 -17.46 -3.94 15.26
CA ALA A 277 -17.90 -5.17 14.65
C ALA A 277 -19.37 -5.35 15.00
N GLU A 278 -20.23 -5.33 13.98
CA GLU A 278 -21.62 -5.70 14.14
C GLU A 278 -21.64 -7.10 14.75
N GLU A 279 -22.25 -7.19 15.92
CA GLU A 279 -22.58 -8.45 16.57
C GLU A 279 -23.49 -9.22 15.62
N ASP A 280 -22.95 -10.25 14.97
CA ASP A 280 -23.76 -11.34 14.43
C ASP A 280 -24.53 -11.94 15.60
N GLN A 281 -25.78 -11.52 15.74
CA GLN A 281 -26.74 -12.14 16.64
C GLN A 281 -26.93 -13.59 16.21
N GLU A 282 -26.30 -14.51 16.95
CA GLU A 282 -26.65 -15.92 16.96
C GLU A 282 -28.15 -16.04 17.28
N MET A 283 -28.93 -16.41 16.26
CA MET A 283 -30.29 -16.91 16.43
C MET A 283 -30.24 -18.27 17.15
N PRO A 284 -31.15 -18.55 18.10
CA PRO A 284 -31.09 -19.77 18.89
C PRO A 284 -31.35 -21.01 18.03
N CYS A 285 -30.51 -22.03 18.18
CA CYS A 285 -30.83 -23.38 17.72
C CYS A 285 -31.91 -23.97 18.63
N ASP A 286 -33.14 -24.08 18.12
CA ASP A 286 -34.18 -24.88 18.76
C ASP A 286 -33.83 -26.37 18.63
N GLU A 287 -33.79 -27.02 19.79
CA GLU A 287 -33.72 -28.47 19.95
C GLU A 287 -35.02 -29.12 19.49
N GLU A 288 -34.95 -30.01 18.49
CA GLU A 288 -35.99 -31.03 18.27
C GLU A 288 -35.39 -32.45 18.36
N LYS A 289 -36.06 -33.26 19.19
CA LYS A 289 -35.73 -34.63 19.57
C LYS A 289 -35.88 -35.63 18.41
N PRO A 290 -35.15 -36.75 18.40
CA PRO A 290 -35.36 -37.82 17.44
C PRO A 290 -36.53 -38.74 17.86
N GLY A 291 -37.44 -38.97 16.92
CA GLY A 291 -38.47 -40.01 17.01
C GLY A 291 -38.03 -41.27 16.24
N GLU A 292 -38.20 -42.41 16.90
CA GLU A 292 -38.07 -43.77 16.37
C GLU A 292 -38.97 -44.01 15.14
N THR A 293 -38.48 -44.81 14.19
CA THR A 293 -39.22 -45.98 13.69
C THR A 293 -38.25 -47.01 13.12
N ASP A 294 -38.38 -48.23 13.62
CA ASP A 294 -37.88 -49.48 13.06
C ASP A 294 -38.29 -49.68 11.60
N ASP A 295 -37.40 -50.24 10.77
CA ASP A 295 -37.74 -51.50 10.09
C ASP A 295 -36.47 -52.30 9.73
N SER A 296 -36.69 -53.60 9.86
CA SER A 296 -35.85 -54.77 9.75
C SER A 296 -35.27 -55.06 8.36
N GLY A 297 -34.22 -55.90 8.33
CA GLY A 297 -34.13 -56.94 7.30
C GLY A 297 -32.81 -57.13 6.54
N SER A 298 -32.04 -58.10 7.02
CA SER A 298 -31.35 -59.14 6.21
C SER A 298 -29.96 -58.88 5.57
N LYS A 299 -28.97 -59.49 6.22
CA LYS A 299 -27.99 -60.49 5.70
C LYS A 299 -27.71 -60.50 4.19
N ALA A 300 -26.42 -60.45 3.82
CA ALA A 300 -25.58 -61.62 3.50
C ALA A 300 -24.33 -61.23 2.69
N ALA A 301 -23.32 -62.08 2.78
CA ALA A 301 -21.97 -61.88 2.30
C ALA A 301 -21.73 -62.51 0.90
N VAL A 302 -20.64 -62.07 0.25
CA VAL A 302 -19.75 -62.81 -0.69
C VAL A 302 -20.33 -63.22 -2.06
N SER A 303 -19.69 -62.78 -3.15
CA SER A 303 -19.03 -63.68 -4.11
C SER A 303 -18.27 -62.95 -5.22
N THR A 304 -17.09 -63.51 -5.46
CA THR A 304 -16.08 -63.36 -6.52
C THR A 304 -16.54 -63.75 -7.94
N ALA A 305 -15.77 -63.24 -8.93
CA ALA A 305 -15.39 -63.78 -10.26
C ALA A 305 -15.71 -62.77 -11.40
N SER A 306 -14.73 -62.00 -11.91
CA SER A 306 -13.76 -62.35 -12.98
C SER A 306 -14.40 -62.79 -14.30
N PHE A 307 -14.28 -62.01 -15.38
CA PHE A 307 -13.98 -62.54 -16.71
C PHE A 307 -13.25 -61.49 -17.60
N THR A 308 -12.43 -62.07 -18.47
CA THR A 308 -11.31 -61.60 -19.28
C THR A 308 -11.56 -60.55 -20.36
N ALA A 309 -10.50 -59.79 -20.66
CA ALA A 309 -10.32 -58.92 -21.82
C ALA A 309 -10.16 -59.68 -23.16
N PRO A 310 -10.19 -58.94 -24.28
CA PRO A 310 -9.25 -59.19 -25.37
C PRO A 310 -8.35 -57.98 -25.65
N THR A 311 -7.12 -58.34 -25.98
CA THR A 311 -5.96 -57.53 -26.34
C THR A 311 -6.12 -56.81 -27.68
N LEU A 312 -5.80 -55.51 -27.72
CA LEU A 312 -5.30 -54.84 -28.93
C LEU A 312 -4.11 -53.94 -28.56
N THR A 313 -2.97 -54.28 -29.14
CA THR A 313 -1.70 -53.57 -29.12
C THR A 313 -1.81 -52.19 -29.79
N ALA A 314 -1.53 -51.13 -29.03
CA ALA A 314 -1.12 -49.84 -29.57
C ALA A 314 -0.03 -49.25 -28.65
N THR A 315 1.16 -49.06 -29.20
CA THR A 315 2.28 -48.35 -28.59
C THR A 315 1.87 -46.91 -28.24
N VAL A 316 1.65 -46.63 -26.96
CA VAL A 316 1.42 -45.27 -26.45
C VAL A 316 2.73 -44.75 -25.87
N ALA A 317 3.27 -43.71 -26.50
CA ALA A 317 4.38 -42.93 -25.97
C ALA A 317 3.96 -42.26 -24.64
N SER A 318 4.74 -42.47 -23.58
CA SER A 318 4.52 -41.86 -22.28
C SER A 318 4.55 -40.31 -22.37
N PRO A 319 3.55 -39.59 -21.86
CA PRO A 319 3.60 -38.13 -21.85
C PRO A 319 4.65 -37.66 -20.83
N ARG A 320 5.51 -36.73 -21.26
CA ARG A 320 6.47 -36.06 -20.38
C ARG A 320 5.74 -35.36 -19.21
N PRO A 321 6.34 -35.31 -18.01
CA PRO A 321 5.72 -34.64 -16.87
C PRO A 321 5.51 -33.15 -17.17
N MET A 322 4.29 -32.64 -16.97
CA MET A 322 3.97 -31.22 -17.12
C MET A 322 4.66 -30.38 -16.04
N SER A 323 5.08 -29.16 -16.37
CA SER A 323 5.54 -28.20 -15.37
C SER A 323 4.38 -27.73 -14.49
N ARG A 324 4.65 -27.39 -13.22
CA ARG A 324 3.66 -26.88 -12.24
C ARG A 324 2.79 -25.74 -12.77
N ALA A 325 3.31 -24.91 -13.68
CA ALA A 325 2.58 -23.82 -14.33
C ALA A 325 1.50 -24.32 -15.30
N ALA A 326 1.75 -25.40 -16.04
CA ALA A 326 0.79 -25.99 -16.97
C ALA A 326 -0.34 -26.73 -16.24
N GLU A 327 -0.04 -27.34 -15.09
CA GLU A 327 -1.03 -27.98 -14.24
C GLU A 327 -1.96 -26.97 -13.56
N LEU A 328 -1.43 -25.83 -13.11
CA LEU A 328 -2.21 -24.72 -12.57
C LEU A 328 -3.14 -24.13 -13.65
N ALA A 329 -2.63 -23.89 -14.86
CA ALA A 329 -3.43 -23.37 -15.98
C ALA A 329 -4.54 -24.35 -16.46
N ALA A 330 -4.32 -25.66 -16.34
CA ALA A 330 -5.34 -26.66 -16.62
C ALA A 330 -6.41 -26.71 -15.53
N ARG A 331 -6.00 -26.55 -14.26
CA ARG A 331 -6.91 -26.53 -13.10
C ARG A 331 -7.80 -25.29 -13.07
N THR A 332 -7.25 -24.12 -13.40
CA THR A 332 -8.02 -22.86 -13.52
C THR A 332 -9.06 -22.93 -14.64
N ARG A 333 -8.72 -23.53 -15.79
CA ARG A 333 -9.67 -23.73 -16.90
C ARG A 333 -10.85 -24.64 -16.53
N ARG A 334 -10.62 -25.68 -15.72
CA ARG A 334 -11.70 -26.57 -15.25
C ARG A 334 -12.62 -25.89 -14.23
N LEU A 335 -12.09 -25.00 -13.40
CA LEU A 335 -12.88 -24.25 -12.42
C LEU A 335 -13.78 -23.22 -13.09
N LEU A 336 -13.27 -22.51 -14.10
CA LEU A 336 -14.05 -21.56 -14.90
C LEU A 336 -15.19 -22.26 -15.65
N ALA A 337 -14.91 -23.39 -16.32
CA ALA A 337 -15.95 -24.17 -17.01
C ALA A 337 -17.05 -24.68 -16.06
N ARG A 338 -16.70 -25.02 -14.81
CA ARG A 338 -17.65 -25.45 -13.77
C ARG A 338 -18.50 -24.30 -13.24
N SER A 339 -17.94 -23.08 -13.19
CA SER A 339 -18.64 -21.86 -12.82
C SER A 339 -19.69 -21.46 -13.87
N ASP A 340 -19.33 -21.55 -15.15
CA ASP A 340 -20.22 -21.23 -16.27
C ASP A 340 -21.40 -22.21 -16.40
N GLU A 341 -21.18 -23.48 -16.05
CA GLU A 341 -22.24 -24.50 -15.98
C GLU A 341 -23.21 -24.24 -14.81
N LEU A 342 -22.70 -23.74 -13.69
CA LEU A 342 -23.51 -23.39 -12.51
C LEU A 342 -24.35 -22.13 -12.77
N HIS A 343 -23.79 -21.13 -13.46
CA HIS A 343 -24.52 -19.94 -13.87
C HIS A 343 -25.63 -20.24 -14.89
N ARG A 344 -25.41 -21.15 -15.85
CA ARG A 344 -26.46 -21.60 -16.79
C ARG A 344 -27.61 -22.33 -16.08
N ARG A 345 -27.33 -23.08 -15.01
CA ARG A 345 -28.37 -23.75 -14.20
C ARG A 345 -29.21 -22.79 -13.36
N LEU A 346 -28.59 -21.73 -12.82
CA LEU A 346 -29.30 -20.69 -12.06
C LEU A 346 -30.18 -19.81 -12.96
N ALA A 347 -29.79 -19.60 -14.22
CA ALA A 347 -30.56 -18.82 -15.19
C ALA A 347 -31.82 -19.53 -15.72
N THR A 348 -31.99 -20.83 -15.46
CA THR A 348 -33.13 -21.63 -15.94
C THR A 348 -34.15 -21.96 -14.84
N ASP A 349 -33.99 -21.42 -13.63
CA ASP A 349 -34.93 -21.62 -12.51
C ASP A 349 -36.16 -20.68 -12.64
N PRO A 350 -37.37 -21.22 -12.87
CA PRO A 350 -38.57 -20.44 -13.11
C PRO A 350 -39.11 -19.68 -11.87
N ARG A 351 -38.48 -19.82 -10.70
CA ARG A 351 -38.89 -19.09 -9.48
C ARG A 351 -38.39 -17.64 -9.41
N VAL A 352 -37.42 -17.25 -10.25
CA VAL A 352 -36.86 -15.89 -10.29
C VAL A 352 -37.65 -14.97 -11.25
N ALA A 353 -38.53 -15.52 -12.08
CA ALA A 353 -39.17 -14.82 -13.20
C ALA A 353 -40.45 -14.01 -12.85
N ARG A 354 -40.82 -13.81 -11.58
CA ARG A 354 -42.14 -13.25 -11.20
C ARG A 354 -42.17 -11.86 -10.57
N THR A 355 -41.04 -11.14 -10.50
CA THR A 355 -40.99 -9.85 -9.76
C THR A 355 -40.70 -8.61 -10.63
N MET A 356 -40.81 -8.69 -11.97
CA MET A 356 -40.47 -7.58 -12.87
C MET A 356 -41.59 -7.08 -13.79
N ASP A 357 -42.83 -7.57 -13.67
CA ASP A 357 -43.90 -7.26 -14.64
C ASP A 357 -44.65 -5.92 -14.44
N ASP A 358 -44.48 -5.20 -13.33
CA ASP A 358 -45.42 -4.10 -13.01
C ASP A 358 -44.99 -2.67 -13.34
N LEU A 359 -43.82 -2.40 -13.94
CA LEU A 359 -43.44 -1.01 -14.28
C LEU A 359 -42.61 -0.85 -15.57
N ALA A 360 -43.29 -0.85 -16.72
CA ALA A 360 -42.91 -0.11 -17.95
C ALA A 360 -44.20 0.17 -18.75
N PRO A 361 -44.39 1.29 -19.48
CA PRO A 361 -43.53 1.73 -20.61
C PRO A 361 -43.46 3.28 -20.78
N ASP A 362 -42.74 3.94 -21.71
CA ASP A 362 -42.19 3.61 -23.03
C ASP A 362 -41.12 4.65 -23.47
N GLY A 363 -40.18 4.28 -24.35
CA GLY A 363 -39.62 5.23 -25.34
C GLY A 363 -38.12 5.66 -25.30
N THR A 364 -37.19 4.71 -25.35
CA THR A 364 -35.93 4.64 -26.19
C THR A 364 -35.15 5.93 -26.56
N GLU A 365 -33.84 6.03 -26.32
CA GLU A 365 -32.76 5.36 -27.09
C GLU A 365 -31.56 4.82 -26.25
N HIS A 366 -30.86 3.86 -26.84
CA HIS A 366 -29.94 2.86 -26.26
C HIS A 366 -28.70 3.39 -25.49
N ALA A 367 -28.51 2.86 -24.28
CA ALA A 367 -27.24 2.87 -23.56
C ALA A 367 -26.44 1.59 -23.85
N ALA A 368 -25.22 1.74 -24.35
CA ALA A 368 -24.20 0.69 -24.28
C ALA A 368 -23.50 0.83 -22.91
N ALA A 369 -23.70 -0.15 -22.04
CA ALA A 369 -23.12 -0.24 -20.71
C ALA A 369 -22.59 -1.67 -20.50
N ASP A 370 -21.50 -1.94 -19.79
CA ASP A 370 -20.36 -1.17 -19.33
C ASP A 370 -19.54 -2.22 -18.57
N ASN A 371 -18.31 -2.52 -18.95
CA ASN A 371 -17.42 -3.32 -18.10
C ASN A 371 -16.53 -2.34 -17.30
N ARG A 372 -17.19 -1.43 -16.58
CA ARG A 372 -16.54 -0.40 -15.76
C ARG A 372 -16.11 -0.98 -14.43
N VAL A 373 -14.81 -0.89 -14.16
CA VAL A 373 -14.28 -0.95 -12.79
C VAL A 373 -14.79 0.32 -12.10
N GLU A 374 -15.72 0.20 -11.16
CA GLU A 374 -16.18 1.35 -10.38
C GLU A 374 -15.11 1.80 -9.38
N PRO A 375 -14.64 3.06 -9.45
CA PRO A 375 -13.67 3.57 -8.50
C PRO A 375 -14.33 3.97 -7.18
N THR A 376 -13.74 3.55 -6.06
CA THR A 376 -14.16 3.93 -4.70
C THR A 376 -14.07 5.46 -4.51
N PRO A 377 -14.93 6.10 -3.68
CA PRO A 377 -15.08 7.57 -3.62
C PRO A 377 -13.78 8.36 -3.28
N ALA A 378 -12.76 7.70 -2.74
CA ALA A 378 -11.45 8.30 -2.45
C ALA A 378 -10.54 8.47 -3.69
N SER A 379 -10.75 7.68 -4.75
CA SER A 379 -9.94 7.65 -5.99
C SER A 379 -10.48 8.58 -7.11
N ALA A 380 -11.77 8.96 -7.04
CA ALA A 380 -12.44 9.77 -8.05
C ALA A 380 -11.87 11.20 -8.24
N ARG A 381 -11.13 11.74 -7.26
CA ARG A 381 -10.56 13.11 -7.32
C ARG A 381 -9.23 13.23 -8.06
N LEU A 382 -8.67 12.11 -8.48
CA LEU A 382 -7.34 12.03 -9.03
C LEU A 382 -7.37 11.81 -10.54
N PHE A 383 -8.38 11.12 -11.05
CA PHE A 383 -8.62 10.92 -12.47
C PHE A 383 -9.07 12.21 -13.15
N GLY A 384 -8.93 12.26 -14.46
CA GLY A 384 -9.31 13.40 -15.27
C GLY A 384 -8.15 14.34 -15.57
N VAL A 385 -8.43 15.64 -15.62
CA VAL A 385 -7.52 16.65 -16.19
C VAL A 385 -6.98 17.61 -15.12
N HIS A 386 -5.66 17.81 -15.11
CA HIS A 386 -4.94 18.61 -14.10
C HIS A 386 -3.89 19.52 -14.75
N GLN A 387 -3.84 20.78 -14.35
CA GLN A 387 -2.78 21.69 -14.80
C GLN A 387 -1.48 21.43 -14.02
N THR A 388 -0.37 21.27 -14.74
CA THR A 388 0.98 21.05 -14.19
C THR A 388 1.96 22.14 -14.66
N SER A 389 3.17 22.15 -14.11
CA SER A 389 4.24 23.07 -14.54
C SER A 389 4.67 22.83 -16.00
N ARG A 390 4.54 21.61 -16.50
CA ARG A 390 4.98 21.17 -17.84
C ARG A 390 3.89 21.19 -18.90
N GLY A 391 2.62 21.32 -18.51
CA GLY A 391 1.46 21.28 -19.41
C GLY A 391 0.22 20.83 -18.68
N VAL A 392 -0.77 20.32 -19.41
CA VAL A 392 -1.99 19.74 -18.84
C VAL A 392 -1.84 18.22 -18.81
N LEU A 393 -1.90 17.64 -17.62
CA LEU A 393 -1.87 16.21 -17.37
C LEU A 393 -3.29 15.64 -17.49
N PHE A 394 -3.43 14.58 -18.27
CA PHE A 394 -4.65 13.79 -18.39
C PHE A 394 -4.37 12.40 -17.81
N VAL A 395 -5.29 11.89 -16.99
CA VAL A 395 -5.17 10.56 -16.35
C VAL A 395 -6.47 9.79 -16.48
N HIS A 396 -6.39 8.60 -17.07
CA HIS A 396 -7.55 7.73 -17.27
C HIS A 396 -7.26 6.30 -16.76
N PRO A 397 -8.06 5.74 -15.84
CA PRO A 397 -7.89 4.36 -15.39
C PRO A 397 -8.41 3.39 -16.44
N ALA A 398 -7.53 2.56 -17.00
CA ALA A 398 -7.90 1.44 -17.86
C ALA A 398 -6.82 0.35 -17.84
N PRO A 399 -7.17 -0.92 -18.14
CA PRO A 399 -6.21 -2.02 -18.29
C PRO A 399 -5.08 -1.75 -19.31
N ALA A 400 -4.00 -2.52 -19.20
CA ALA A 400 -2.77 -2.34 -20.01
C ALA A 400 -2.97 -2.63 -21.51
N ASP A 401 -3.94 -3.48 -21.84
CA ASP A 401 -4.33 -3.90 -23.17
C ASP A 401 -5.29 -2.92 -23.86
N VAL A 402 -5.81 -1.94 -23.13
CA VAL A 402 -6.65 -0.87 -23.66
C VAL A 402 -5.77 0.26 -24.18
N THR A 403 -6.07 0.77 -25.37
CA THR A 403 -5.45 1.99 -25.89
C THR A 403 -6.30 3.18 -25.51
N VAL A 404 -5.70 4.17 -24.85
CA VAL A 404 -6.36 5.44 -24.52
C VAL A 404 -5.63 6.57 -25.24
N ALA A 405 -6.37 7.44 -25.91
CA ALA A 405 -5.84 8.64 -26.55
C ALA A 405 -6.70 9.86 -26.24
N ILE A 406 -6.13 11.04 -26.43
CA ILE A 406 -6.80 12.32 -26.27
C ILE A 406 -6.97 12.93 -27.64
N ALA A 407 -8.20 13.33 -27.97
CA ALA A 407 -8.52 14.08 -29.18
C ALA A 407 -9.14 15.42 -28.78
N GLY A 408 -8.62 16.53 -29.29
CA GLY A 408 -9.16 17.85 -28.95
C GLY A 408 -8.64 18.93 -29.88
N GLU A 409 -8.97 20.18 -29.57
CA GLU A 409 -8.64 21.33 -30.41
C GLU A 409 -7.12 21.44 -30.68
N HIS A 410 -6.30 21.06 -29.70
CA HIS A 410 -4.85 21.10 -29.75
C HIS A 410 -4.20 20.13 -30.76
N ASN A 411 -4.91 19.06 -31.14
CA ASN A 411 -4.41 18.06 -32.09
C ASN A 411 -5.39 17.83 -33.25
N ASN A 412 -6.22 18.85 -33.54
CA ASN A 412 -7.23 18.84 -34.59
C ASN A 412 -8.19 17.64 -34.51
N TRP A 413 -8.61 17.29 -33.29
CA TRP A 413 -9.53 16.19 -33.01
C TRP A 413 -9.04 14.84 -33.57
N SER A 414 -7.73 14.60 -33.54
CA SER A 414 -7.17 13.33 -34.02
C SER A 414 -7.22 12.25 -32.93
N PRO A 415 -7.82 11.07 -33.20
CA PRO A 415 -7.95 9.98 -32.22
C PRO A 415 -6.63 9.24 -31.95
N THR A 416 -5.57 9.53 -32.70
CA THR A 416 -4.29 8.82 -32.63
C THR A 416 -3.09 9.74 -32.43
N ALA A 417 -3.26 11.07 -32.49
CA ALA A 417 -2.16 12.02 -32.37
C ALA A 417 -1.60 12.12 -30.95
N THR A 418 -2.40 11.80 -29.92
CA THR A 418 -1.98 11.91 -28.52
C THR A 418 -2.38 10.65 -27.75
N VAL A 419 -1.71 9.54 -28.05
CA VAL A 419 -1.86 8.27 -27.32
C VAL A 419 -1.24 8.40 -25.93
N MET A 420 -2.00 8.00 -24.92
CA MET A 420 -1.58 8.02 -23.53
C MET A 420 -0.67 6.84 -23.21
N ARG A 421 0.29 7.06 -22.32
CA ARG A 421 1.25 6.04 -21.91
C ARG A 421 0.69 5.26 -20.72
N TYR A 422 0.69 3.93 -20.81
CA TYR A 422 0.27 3.09 -19.69
C TYR A 422 1.34 3.06 -18.58
N ASN A 423 0.94 3.45 -17.37
CA ASN A 423 1.74 3.40 -16.16
C ASN A 423 1.42 2.11 -15.39
N ARG A 424 2.24 1.07 -15.60
CA ARG A 424 2.08 -0.27 -14.97
C ARG A 424 2.06 -0.24 -13.45
N LYS A 425 2.71 0.74 -12.81
CA LYS A 425 2.77 0.86 -11.34
C LYS A 425 1.46 1.39 -10.76
N LEU A 426 0.73 2.20 -11.53
CA LEU A 426 -0.48 2.89 -11.09
C LEU A 426 -1.77 2.30 -11.69
N GLY A 427 -1.66 1.48 -12.75
CA GLY A 427 -2.82 0.91 -13.43
C GLY A 427 -3.62 1.93 -14.24
N VAL A 428 -2.96 3.01 -14.71
CA VAL A 428 -3.61 4.12 -15.43
C VAL A 428 -2.87 4.47 -16.71
N HIS A 429 -3.58 5.11 -17.64
CA HIS A 429 -3.03 5.77 -18.82
C HIS A 429 -2.85 7.26 -18.51
N GLU A 430 -1.68 7.82 -18.85
CA GLU A 430 -1.33 9.22 -18.59
C GLU A 430 -0.73 9.91 -19.84
N ALA A 431 -1.02 11.19 -20.03
CA ALA A 431 -0.34 12.04 -21.01
C ALA A 431 -0.27 13.49 -20.55
N ILE A 432 0.82 14.19 -20.88
CA ILE A 432 0.96 15.64 -20.65
C ILE A 432 0.90 16.33 -22.01
N VAL A 433 -0.04 17.25 -22.16
CA VAL A 433 -0.25 18.03 -23.37
C VAL A 433 0.09 19.50 -23.10
N PRO A 434 1.02 20.12 -23.84
CA PRO A 434 1.32 21.53 -23.69
C PRO A 434 0.19 22.37 -24.30
N LEU A 435 -0.74 22.85 -23.46
CA LEU A 435 -1.83 23.73 -23.85
C LEU A 435 -1.52 25.19 -23.45
N PRO A 436 -1.74 26.18 -24.32
CA PRO A 436 -1.60 27.59 -23.95
C PRO A 436 -2.68 28.00 -22.94
N PRO A 437 -2.50 29.12 -22.21
CA PRO A 437 -3.55 29.64 -21.32
C PRO A 437 -4.86 29.88 -22.07
N GLY A 438 -5.98 29.48 -21.49
CA GLY A 438 -7.28 29.53 -22.14
C GLY A 438 -8.12 28.28 -21.89
N ARG A 439 -9.32 28.26 -22.47
CA ARG A 439 -10.24 27.13 -22.38
C ARG A 439 -10.06 26.24 -23.61
N HIS A 440 -9.92 24.93 -23.39
CA HIS A 440 -9.67 23.92 -24.43
C HIS A 440 -10.66 22.78 -24.34
N LYS A 441 -11.15 22.34 -25.50
CA LYS A 441 -12.07 21.20 -25.62
C LYS A 441 -11.34 19.93 -26.02
N TYR A 442 -11.79 18.80 -25.47
CA TYR A 442 -11.23 17.48 -25.76
C TYR A 442 -12.23 16.36 -25.46
N ARG A 443 -11.91 15.17 -25.97
CA ARG A 443 -12.55 13.88 -25.68
C ARG A 443 -11.48 12.80 -25.52
N LEU A 444 -11.86 11.74 -24.81
CA LEU A 444 -11.05 10.53 -24.74
C LEU A 444 -11.47 9.57 -25.86
N VAL A 445 -10.48 8.87 -26.41
CA VAL A 445 -10.69 7.80 -27.38
C VAL A 445 -10.14 6.52 -26.76
N VAL A 446 -11.04 5.64 -26.32
CA VAL A 446 -10.71 4.39 -25.63
C VAL A 446 -11.01 3.24 -26.58
N ASN A 447 -9.98 2.51 -27.02
CA ASN A 447 -10.09 1.46 -28.05
C ASN A 447 -10.84 1.92 -29.32
N GLY A 448 -10.64 3.18 -29.72
CA GLY A 448 -11.31 3.78 -30.88
C GLY A 448 -12.72 4.31 -30.62
N VAL A 449 -13.27 4.12 -29.40
CA VAL A 449 -14.58 4.64 -29.01
C VAL A 449 -14.43 6.01 -28.38
N TRP A 450 -15.20 6.98 -28.88
CA TRP A 450 -15.19 8.36 -28.42
C TRP A 450 -16.06 8.54 -27.18
N MET A 451 -15.50 9.12 -26.13
CA MET A 451 -16.24 9.41 -24.90
C MET A 451 -15.79 10.72 -24.28
N THR A 452 -16.70 11.35 -23.53
CA THR A 452 -16.32 12.41 -22.58
C THR A 452 -15.48 11.82 -21.48
N ASP A 453 -14.57 12.61 -20.92
CA ASP A 453 -13.84 12.24 -19.73
C ASP A 453 -14.82 12.09 -18.54
N PRO A 454 -15.05 10.85 -18.04
CA PRO A 454 -15.99 10.60 -16.94
C PRO A 454 -15.56 11.26 -15.63
N TYR A 455 -14.29 11.67 -15.53
CA TYR A 455 -13.68 12.21 -14.32
C TYR A 455 -13.49 13.73 -14.39
N ASN A 456 -13.91 14.35 -15.48
CA ASN A 456 -13.97 15.80 -15.61
C ASN A 456 -15.43 16.27 -15.69
N PRO A 457 -15.97 16.91 -14.62
CA PRO A 457 -17.36 17.37 -14.62
C PRO A 457 -17.60 18.57 -15.55
N VAL A 458 -16.55 19.22 -16.06
CA VAL A 458 -16.66 20.39 -16.93
C VAL A 458 -16.74 19.95 -18.38
N TRP A 459 -17.85 20.30 -19.04
CA TRP A 459 -18.09 19.99 -20.45
C TRP A 459 -18.86 21.12 -21.15
N GLU A 460 -18.86 21.08 -22.49
CA GLU A 460 -19.67 21.95 -23.35
C GLU A 460 -20.37 21.11 -24.43
N PRO A 461 -21.57 21.51 -24.88
CA PRO A 461 -22.22 20.88 -26.02
C PRO A 461 -21.45 21.19 -27.30
N ASN A 462 -21.26 20.18 -28.15
CA ASN A 462 -20.66 20.33 -29.45
C ASN A 462 -21.73 20.51 -30.54
N PRO A 463 -21.36 20.93 -31.78
CA PRO A 463 -22.31 21.19 -32.86
C PRO A 463 -23.15 19.97 -33.30
N PHE A 464 -22.78 18.76 -32.86
CA PHE A 464 -23.43 17.51 -33.20
C PHE A 464 -24.38 17.01 -32.11
N GLY A 465 -24.62 17.81 -31.06
CA GLY A 465 -25.51 17.47 -29.96
C GLY A 465 -24.88 16.57 -28.89
N GLU A 466 -23.60 16.23 -29.04
CA GLU A 466 -22.83 15.47 -28.04
C GLU A 466 -22.07 16.41 -27.09
N ARG A 467 -21.40 15.85 -26.08
CA ARG A 467 -20.66 16.62 -25.07
C ARG A 467 -19.15 16.50 -25.30
N ASP A 468 -18.44 17.62 -25.21
CA ASP A 468 -16.99 17.68 -25.19
C ASP A 468 -16.53 18.06 -23.78
N SER A 469 -15.52 17.37 -23.25
CA SER A 469 -14.90 17.74 -21.97
C SER A 469 -14.08 19.03 -22.14
N CYS A 470 -14.05 19.88 -21.12
CA CYS A 470 -13.35 21.16 -21.18
C CYS A 470 -12.32 21.28 -20.05
N VAL A 471 -11.17 21.87 -20.37
CA VAL A 471 -10.16 22.25 -19.38
C VAL A 471 -9.82 23.73 -19.53
N THR A 472 -9.72 24.46 -18.41
CA THR A 472 -9.26 25.85 -18.39
C THR A 472 -7.84 25.89 -17.84
N VAL A 473 -6.91 26.40 -18.65
CA VAL A 473 -5.50 26.53 -18.31
C VAL A 473 -5.23 27.97 -17.84
N ALA A 474 -4.85 28.13 -16.58
CA ALA A 474 -4.51 29.43 -16.02
C ALA A 474 -3.17 29.94 -16.58
N PRO A 475 -2.99 31.26 -16.78
CA PRO A 475 -1.72 31.84 -17.20
C PRO A 475 -0.62 31.56 -16.17
N ARG A 476 0.59 31.20 -16.65
CA ARG A 476 1.75 30.99 -15.78
C ARG A 476 2.12 32.32 -15.10
N PRO A 477 2.39 32.34 -13.79
CA PRO A 477 2.88 33.54 -13.13
C PRO A 477 4.24 33.94 -13.73
N THR A 478 4.35 35.16 -14.23
CA THR A 478 5.60 35.72 -14.74
C THR A 478 6.59 35.83 -13.58
N PRO A 479 7.84 35.32 -13.68
CA PRO A 479 8.84 35.59 -12.66
C PRO A 479 9.07 37.11 -12.61
N ARG A 480 8.87 37.73 -11.43
CA ARG A 480 9.25 39.12 -11.20
C ARG A 480 10.74 39.25 -11.54
N ARG A 481 11.08 40.02 -12.57
CA ARG A 481 12.45 40.52 -12.74
C ARG A 481 12.80 41.27 -11.46
N LEU A 482 13.82 40.81 -10.74
CA LEU A 482 14.53 41.64 -9.79
C LEU A 482 15.02 42.85 -10.58
N ALA A 483 14.55 44.04 -10.21
CA ALA A 483 15.08 45.27 -10.76
C ALA A 483 16.54 45.37 -10.32
N ASP A 484 17.42 45.50 -11.31
CA ASP A 484 18.83 45.78 -11.12
C ASP A 484 18.96 47.11 -10.38
N GLY A 485 19.33 47.04 -9.09
CA GLY A 485 19.68 48.19 -8.27
C GLY A 485 21.15 48.54 -8.49
N SER A 486 21.42 49.36 -9.48
CA SER A 486 22.60 50.22 -9.54
C SER A 486 22.18 51.63 -9.16
N ASP A 487 22.57 52.06 -7.96
CA ASP A 487 22.97 53.42 -7.62
C ASP A 487 23.83 53.37 -6.35
#